data_AF-A0A554QZX3-F1
#
_entry.id   AF-A0A554QZX3-F1
#
_cell.length_a   1.000
_cell.length_b   1.000
_cell.length_c   1.000
_cell.angle_alpha   90.00
_cell.angle_beta   90.00
_cell.angle_gamma   90.00
#
_symmetry.space_group_name_H-M   'P 1'
#
loop_
_entity.id
_entity.type
_entity.pdbx_description
1 polymer ?
#
loop_
_entity_poly.entity_id
_entity_poly.type
_entity_poly.pdbx_seq_one_letter_code
_entity_poly.pdbx_strand_id
1 'polypeptide(L)'
;MVWYQRFMPPDAKELGAIAHGPTLLAQVDGVTVGLRSIVAYESGLELAVVVVATGVHADALLRQYTAPTVIDPETGRRRPGETNGRPLRLRALEDSVLQPIRHRDGQGYVNSEIQQREYLFELTPLPDTEDLPLIAEWPEIGLEPVTTHLKLPPPAVLAAAIIPLP
;
A
#
# COMPACT_ATOMS: atom_id res chain seq x y z
N MET A 1 -8.88 -12.89 6.23
CA MET A 1 -7.57 -12.26 5.99
C MET A 1 -7.31 -12.35 4.50
N VAL A 2 -7.40 -11.24 3.77
CA VAL A 2 -7.18 -11.23 2.33
C VAL A 2 -5.73 -10.82 2.13
N TRP A 3 -4.92 -11.75 1.63
CA TRP A 3 -3.53 -11.48 1.27
C TRP A 3 -3.53 -10.85 -0.11
N TYR A 4 -3.08 -9.60 -0.24
CA TYR A 4 -2.96 -8.93 -1.54
C TYR A 4 -1.58 -9.21 -2.15
N GLN A 5 -1.31 -10.47 -2.47
CA GLN A 5 -0.52 -10.72 -3.68
C GLN A 5 -1.53 -10.86 -4.81
N ARG A 6 -1.24 -10.30 -5.99
CA ARG A 6 -1.96 -10.68 -7.20
C ARG A 6 -1.90 -12.21 -7.30
N PHE A 7 -3.00 -12.89 -6.95
CA PHE A 7 -3.26 -14.21 -7.51
C PHE A 7 -3.18 -14.00 -9.01
N MET A 8 -2.24 -14.67 -9.68
CA MET A 8 -2.08 -14.58 -11.12
C MET A 8 -3.46 -14.81 -11.74
N PRO A 9 -4.09 -13.78 -12.34
CA PRO A 9 -5.44 -13.94 -12.83
C PRO A 9 -5.42 -14.90 -14.02
N PRO A 10 -6.55 -15.57 -14.34
CA PRO A 10 -6.59 -16.57 -15.41
C PRO A 10 -6.20 -16.02 -16.79
N ASP A 11 -6.28 -14.70 -16.96
CA ASP A 11 -5.94 -13.93 -18.17
C ASP A 11 -4.58 -13.23 -18.07
N ALA A 12 -3.74 -13.58 -17.09
CA ALA A 12 -2.40 -13.04 -16.96
C ALA A 12 -1.57 -13.32 -18.24
N LYS A 13 -0.96 -12.27 -18.77
CA LYS A 13 -0.10 -12.35 -19.97
C LYS A 13 1.37 -12.53 -19.65
N GLU A 14 1.74 -12.39 -18.39
CA GLU A 14 3.12 -12.44 -17.92
C GLU A 14 3.19 -12.84 -16.43
N LEU A 15 4.37 -13.35 -16.04
CA LEU A 15 4.83 -13.44 -14.66
C LEU A 15 5.77 -12.27 -14.41
N GLY A 16 5.45 -11.47 -13.39
CA GLY A 16 6.26 -10.32 -13.01
C GLY A 16 7.60 -10.73 -12.37
N ALA A 17 8.61 -9.88 -12.53
CA ALA A 17 9.92 -10.02 -11.93
C ALA A 17 9.96 -9.40 -10.53
N ILE A 18 10.58 -10.06 -9.55
CA ILE A 18 10.76 -9.45 -8.22
C ILE A 18 11.84 -8.36 -8.33
N ALA A 19 11.43 -7.10 -8.17
CA ALA A 19 12.32 -5.95 -8.22
C ALA A 19 12.88 -5.59 -6.84
N HIS A 20 12.11 -5.82 -5.78
CA HIS A 20 12.59 -5.54 -4.42
C HIS A 20 11.93 -6.47 -3.40
N GLY A 21 12.69 -6.89 -2.40
CA GLY A 21 12.20 -7.70 -1.27
C GLY A 21 11.59 -6.87 -0.15
N PRO A 22 11.29 -7.49 1.00
CA PRO A 22 10.77 -6.79 2.17
C PRO A 22 11.75 -5.74 2.70
N THR A 23 11.25 -4.56 3.08
CA THR A 23 12.04 -3.54 3.78
C THR A 23 11.17 -2.62 4.62
N LEU A 24 11.78 -1.91 5.57
CA LEU A 24 11.10 -0.90 6.36
C LEU A 24 11.04 0.43 5.59
N LEU A 25 9.84 1.01 5.44
CA LEU A 25 9.65 2.31 4.79
C LEU A 25 9.57 3.45 5.80
N ALA A 26 8.95 3.21 6.96
CA ALA A 26 8.85 4.17 8.04
C ALA A 26 8.60 3.47 9.38
N GLN A 27 9.11 4.06 10.46
CA GLN A 27 8.81 3.63 11.81
C GLN A 27 8.80 4.85 12.75
N VAL A 28 7.69 5.02 13.45
CA VAL A 28 7.53 5.96 14.57
C VAL A 28 6.92 5.21 15.74
N ASP A 29 6.87 5.82 16.92
CA ASP A 29 6.25 5.18 18.07
C ASP A 29 4.81 4.77 17.75
N GLY A 30 4.50 3.49 17.93
CA GLY A 30 3.19 2.90 17.64
C GLY A 30 2.76 2.76 16.17
N VAL A 31 3.57 3.15 15.18
CA VAL A 31 3.26 2.94 13.73
C VAL A 31 4.49 2.43 12.97
N THR A 32 4.30 1.35 12.22
CA THR A 32 5.31 0.76 11.33
C THR A 32 4.73 0.64 9.92
N VAL A 33 5.48 1.11 8.92
CA VAL A 33 5.17 0.92 7.50
C VAL A 33 6.25 0.05 6.87
N GLY A 34 5.87 -1.13 6.43
CA GLY A 34 6.74 -2.09 5.75
C GLY A 34 6.37 -2.23 4.28
N LEU A 35 7.38 -2.26 3.43
CA LEU A 35 7.28 -2.82 2.09
C LEU A 35 7.43 -4.34 2.20
N ARG A 36 6.54 -5.10 1.56
CA ARG A 36 6.68 -6.55 1.44
C ARG A 36 7.43 -6.95 0.18
N SER A 37 7.09 -6.33 -0.94
CA SER A 37 7.73 -6.60 -2.22
C SER A 37 7.42 -5.51 -3.22
N ILE A 38 8.30 -5.38 -4.20
CA ILE A 38 8.03 -4.72 -5.48
C ILE A 38 8.12 -5.78 -6.57
N VAL A 39 7.09 -5.87 -7.40
CA VAL A 39 7.06 -6.75 -8.57
C VAL A 39 6.97 -5.88 -9.81
N ALA A 40 7.87 -6.11 -10.77
CA ALA A 40 7.90 -5.44 -12.06
C ALA A 40 7.11 -6.25 -13.08
N TYR A 41 6.34 -5.53 -13.88
CA TYR A 41 5.51 -5.96 -14.99
C TYR A 41 5.84 -5.07 -16.19
N GLU A 42 5.49 -5.48 -17.41
CA GLU A 42 5.72 -4.63 -18.59
C GLU A 42 4.98 -3.30 -18.45
N SER A 43 3.82 -3.31 -17.78
CA SER A 43 3.02 -2.10 -17.55
C SER A 43 3.54 -1.20 -16.43
N GLY A 44 4.39 -1.67 -15.52
CA GLY A 44 4.74 -0.90 -14.33
C GLY A 44 5.27 -1.72 -13.16
N LEU A 45 5.30 -1.08 -11.99
CA LEU A 45 5.61 -1.72 -10.71
C LEU A 45 4.34 -1.90 -9.89
N GLU A 46 4.24 -3.03 -9.21
CA GLU A 46 3.28 -3.28 -8.13
C GLU A 46 4.02 -3.27 -6.79
N LEU A 47 3.56 -2.45 -5.84
CA LEU A 47 4.16 -2.28 -4.53
C LEU A 47 3.18 -2.78 -3.47
N ALA A 48 3.56 -3.83 -2.75
CA ALA A 48 2.79 -4.36 -1.63
C ALA A 48 3.30 -3.74 -0.31
N VAL A 49 2.45 -2.93 0.34
CA VAL A 49 2.80 -2.18 1.54
C VAL A 49 1.89 -2.59 2.70
N VAL A 50 2.46 -2.69 3.90
CA VAL A 50 1.75 -3.03 5.13
C VAL A 50 1.95 -1.91 6.13
N VAL A 51 0.87 -1.51 6.79
CA VAL A 51 0.88 -0.63 7.95
C VAL A 51 0.47 -1.44 9.16
N VAL A 52 1.27 -1.38 10.21
CA VAL A 52 0.97 -1.94 11.52
C VAL A 52 0.90 -0.78 12.50
N ALA A 53 -0.20 -0.69 13.25
CA ALA A 53 -0.38 0.32 14.28
C ALA A 53 -0.73 -0.33 15.61
N THR A 54 -0.22 0.23 16.70
CA THR A 54 -0.42 -0.25 18.08
C THR A 54 -0.91 0.87 19.01
N GLY A 55 -1.58 0.49 20.09
CA GLY A 55 -2.06 1.45 21.10
C GLY A 55 -2.98 2.52 20.50
N VAL A 56 -2.76 3.79 20.83
CA VAL A 56 -3.59 4.93 20.37
C VAL A 56 -3.62 5.06 18.85
N HIS A 57 -2.57 4.62 18.15
CA HIS A 57 -2.49 4.65 16.69
C HIS A 57 -3.30 3.52 16.05
N ALA A 58 -3.42 2.38 16.74
CA ALA A 58 -4.29 1.29 16.32
C ALA A 58 -5.75 1.75 16.29
N ASP A 59 -6.20 2.42 17.34
CA ASP A 59 -7.54 3.04 17.39
C ASP A 59 -7.74 4.08 16.29
N ALA A 60 -6.73 4.92 16.05
CA ALA A 60 -6.77 5.91 14.98
C ALA A 60 -6.91 5.26 13.59
N LEU A 61 -6.15 4.18 13.32
CA LEU A 61 -6.24 3.40 12.09
C LEU A 61 -7.63 2.77 11.95
N LEU A 62 -8.16 2.15 13.00
CA LEU A 62 -9.49 1.53 12.98
C LEU A 62 -10.58 2.55 12.67
N ARG A 63 -10.50 3.76 13.21
CA ARG A 63 -11.45 4.85 12.95
C ARG A 63 -11.45 5.31 11.50
N GLN A 64 -10.33 5.19 10.77
CA GLN A 64 -10.32 5.52 9.34
C GLN A 64 -11.25 4.61 8.53
N TYR A 65 -11.51 3.39 9.01
CA TYR A 65 -12.28 2.38 8.26
C TYR A 65 -13.54 1.91 8.95
N THR A 66 -13.89 2.55 10.07
CA THR A 66 -15.12 2.29 10.80
C THR A 66 -15.95 3.55 10.78
N ALA A 67 -17.04 3.54 10.01
CA ALA A 67 -17.97 4.65 10.03
C ALA A 67 -18.81 4.64 11.31
N PRO A 68 -19.07 5.80 11.93
CA PRO A 68 -19.99 5.87 13.05
C PRO A 68 -21.38 5.41 12.60
N THR A 69 -22.12 4.74 13.49
CA THR A 69 -23.51 4.39 13.21
C THR A 69 -24.35 5.66 13.14
N VAL A 70 -25.07 5.86 12.04
CA VAL A 70 -26.01 6.96 11.84
C VAL A 70 -27.42 6.46 12.08
N ILE A 71 -28.24 7.25 12.77
CA ILE A 71 -29.67 6.97 12.93
C ILE A 71 -30.38 7.69 11.79
N ASP A 72 -31.09 6.94 10.95
CA ASP A 72 -31.96 7.49 9.92
C ASP A 72 -33.07 8.34 10.59
N PRO A 73 -33.16 9.65 10.29
CA PRO A 73 -34.12 10.54 10.94
C PRO A 73 -35.58 10.26 10.56
N GLU A 74 -35.85 9.61 9.42
CA GLU A 74 -37.21 9.28 8.97
C GLU A 74 -37.66 7.91 9.49
N THR A 75 -36.76 6.92 9.51
CA THR A 75 -37.12 5.54 9.87
C THR A 75 -36.69 5.14 11.28
N GLY A 76 -35.87 5.95 11.96
CA GLY A 76 -35.28 5.64 13.27
C GLY A 76 -34.30 4.46 13.25
N ARG A 77 -34.01 3.89 12.07
CA ARG A 77 -33.14 2.72 11.94
C ARG A 77 -31.68 3.11 12.01
N ARG A 78 -30.90 2.30 12.73
CA ARG A 78 -29.44 2.40 12.72
C ARG A 78 -28.91 1.90 11.38
N ARG A 79 -28.06 2.71 10.74
CA ARG A 79 -27.35 2.38 9.51
C ARG A 79 -25.85 2.65 9.72
N PRO A 80 -24.94 1.89 9.11
CA PRO A 80 -23.54 2.29 9.04
C PRO A 80 -23.45 3.67 8.36
N GLY A 81 -22.69 4.60 8.94
CA GLY A 81 -22.35 5.84 8.25
C GLY A 81 -21.44 5.59 7.05
N GLU A 82 -21.12 6.65 6.31
CA GLU A 82 -20.12 6.59 5.26
C GLU A 82 -18.70 6.65 5.85
N THR A 83 -17.80 5.84 5.28
CA THR A 83 -16.38 5.83 5.65
C THR A 83 -15.64 6.85 4.79
N ASN A 84 -15.29 7.99 5.39
CA ASN A 84 -14.51 9.04 4.74
C ASN A 84 -13.02 8.99 5.11
N GLY A 85 -12.53 7.80 5.48
CA GLY A 85 -11.15 7.60 5.91
C GLY A 85 -10.15 8.14 4.91
N ARG A 86 -9.10 8.79 5.42
CA ARG A 86 -7.96 9.19 4.60
C ARG A 86 -6.91 8.09 4.72
N PRO A 87 -6.66 7.31 3.67
CA PRO A 87 -5.74 6.18 3.71
C PRO A 87 -4.27 6.61 3.69
N LEU A 88 -3.36 5.66 3.94
CA LEU A 88 -1.92 5.80 3.69
C LEU A 88 -1.67 6.49 2.34
N ARG A 89 -0.82 7.51 2.37
CA ARG A 89 -0.29 8.18 1.19
C ARG A 89 1.11 7.61 0.94
N LEU A 90 1.32 7.09 -0.26
CA LEU A 90 2.62 6.69 -0.75
C LEU A 90 2.90 7.51 -2.01
N ARG A 91 4.01 8.24 -2.03
CA ARG A 91 4.37 9.15 -3.13
C ARG A 91 5.80 8.89 -3.58
N ALA A 92 6.10 9.07 -4.86
CA ALA A 92 7.49 9.15 -5.29
C ALA A 92 7.99 10.60 -5.13
N LEU A 93 9.26 10.76 -4.77
CA LEU A 93 9.89 12.08 -4.69
C LEU A 93 10.15 12.64 -6.10
N GLU A 94 9.97 13.95 -6.27
CA GLU A 94 10.41 14.76 -7.43
C GLU A 94 9.86 14.46 -8.83
N ASP A 95 9.17 13.34 -9.05
CA ASP A 95 8.60 12.99 -10.35
C ASP A 95 7.06 12.96 -10.32
N SER A 96 6.41 13.88 -11.04
CA SER A 96 4.94 13.90 -11.18
C SER A 96 4.38 12.70 -11.94
N VAL A 97 5.23 11.98 -12.69
CA VAL A 97 4.86 10.81 -13.51
C VAL A 97 4.96 9.51 -12.73
N LEU A 98 5.93 9.38 -11.81
CA LEU A 98 6.16 8.13 -11.05
C LEU A 98 5.36 8.04 -9.74
N GLN A 99 4.17 8.63 -9.69
CA GLN A 99 3.36 8.62 -8.46
C GLN A 99 2.65 7.28 -8.28
N PRO A 100 2.90 6.53 -7.18
CA PRO A 100 2.17 5.30 -6.89
C PRO A 100 0.69 5.59 -6.68
N ILE A 101 -0.16 4.93 -7.46
CA ILE A 101 -1.61 5.02 -7.34
C ILE A 101 -2.09 3.84 -6.50
N ARG A 102 -2.88 4.12 -5.46
CA ARG A 102 -3.50 3.04 -4.67
C ARG A 102 -4.50 2.29 -5.54
N HIS A 103 -4.21 1.02 -5.80
CA HIS A 103 -5.10 0.14 -6.55
C HIS A 103 -6.06 -0.61 -5.61
N ARG A 104 -5.57 -1.09 -4.47
CA ARG A 104 -6.34 -1.86 -3.51
C ARG A 104 -5.86 -1.67 -2.09
N ASP A 105 -6.75 -1.87 -1.14
CA ASP A 105 -6.41 -1.95 0.27
C ASP A 105 -7.37 -2.87 1.02
N GLY A 106 -6.96 -3.32 2.19
CA GLY A 106 -7.85 -4.00 3.11
C GLY A 106 -7.20 -4.48 4.39
N GLN A 107 -8.02 -5.12 5.22
CA GLN A 107 -7.67 -5.46 6.59
C GLN A 107 -6.72 -6.67 6.64
N GLY A 108 -5.58 -6.47 7.32
CA GLY A 108 -4.62 -7.52 7.64
C GLY A 108 -4.96 -8.22 8.95
N TYR A 109 -3.93 -8.63 9.69
CA TYR A 109 -4.09 -9.17 11.04
C TYR A 109 -4.60 -8.11 12.03
N VAL A 110 -5.55 -8.48 12.89
CA VAL A 110 -6.13 -7.57 13.87
C VAL A 110 -6.37 -8.30 15.19
N ASN A 111 -6.04 -7.64 16.30
CA ASN A 111 -6.46 -8.01 17.64
C ASN A 111 -6.75 -6.76 18.50
N SER A 112 -6.87 -6.92 19.81
CA SER A 112 -7.17 -5.81 20.74
C SER A 112 -6.06 -4.76 20.86
N GLU A 113 -4.83 -5.08 20.44
CA GLU A 113 -3.65 -4.22 20.61
C GLU A 113 -3.04 -3.78 19.28
N ILE A 114 -3.27 -4.54 18.22
CA ILE A 114 -2.64 -4.41 16.92
C ILE A 114 -3.71 -4.29 15.84
N GLN A 115 -3.57 -3.26 15.01
CA GLN A 115 -4.32 -3.12 13.77
C GLN A 115 -3.34 -3.15 12.60
N GLN A 116 -3.53 -4.10 11.68
CA GLN A 116 -2.76 -4.18 10.43
C GLN A 116 -3.65 -3.87 9.24
N ARG A 117 -3.07 -3.17 8.27
CA ARG A 117 -3.68 -2.93 6.98
C ARG A 117 -2.69 -3.12 5.85
N GLU A 118 -3.18 -3.67 4.75
CA GLU A 118 -2.38 -3.93 3.57
C GLU A 118 -2.86 -3.05 2.42
N TYR A 119 -1.91 -2.60 1.61
CA TYR A 119 -2.09 -1.73 0.47
C TYR A 119 -1.36 -2.31 -0.73
N LEU A 120 -1.99 -2.18 -1.89
CA LEU A 120 -1.39 -2.44 -3.17
C LEU A 120 -1.37 -1.14 -3.96
N PHE A 121 -0.17 -0.68 -4.30
CA PHE A 121 0.04 0.47 -5.15
C PHE A 121 0.57 0.03 -6.51
N GLU A 122 0.18 0.74 -7.56
CA GLU A 122 0.70 0.58 -8.92
C GLU A 122 1.46 1.85 -9.30
N LEU A 123 2.62 1.70 -9.90
CA LEU A 123 3.40 2.79 -10.48
C LEU A 123 3.58 2.49 -11.97
N THR A 124 3.10 3.40 -12.80
CA THR A 124 3.01 3.22 -14.26
C THR A 124 3.50 4.50 -14.93
N PRO A 125 4.35 4.41 -15.97
CA PRO A 125 4.91 3.19 -16.57
C PRO A 125 6.03 2.55 -15.72
N LEU A 126 6.60 1.44 -16.19
CA LEU A 126 7.81 0.85 -15.59
C LEU A 126 8.92 1.92 -15.58
N PRO A 127 9.52 2.26 -14.42
CA PRO A 127 10.42 3.38 -14.34
C PRO A 127 11.81 3.01 -14.86
N ASP A 128 12.43 3.94 -15.58
CA ASP A 128 13.81 3.84 -16.07
C ASP A 128 14.80 4.38 -15.03
N THR A 129 14.78 3.78 -13.83
CA THR A 129 15.63 4.18 -12.70
C THR A 129 16.00 2.98 -11.83
N GLU A 130 17.19 3.04 -11.23
CA GLU A 130 17.63 2.13 -10.18
C GLU A 130 17.36 2.67 -8.78
N ASP A 131 17.00 3.95 -8.65
CA ASP A 131 16.66 4.58 -7.37
C ASP A 131 15.19 4.98 -7.37
N LEU A 132 14.42 4.37 -6.47
CA LEU A 132 13.01 4.67 -6.27
C LEU A 132 12.82 5.32 -4.90
N PRO A 133 12.80 6.66 -4.81
CA PRO A 133 12.48 7.36 -3.58
C PRO A 133 10.98 7.27 -3.29
N LEU A 134 10.61 6.75 -2.13
CA LEU A 134 9.23 6.65 -1.67
C LEU A 134 9.03 7.47 -0.38
N ILE A 135 7.95 8.25 -0.36
CA ILE A 135 7.49 8.98 0.81
C ILE A 135 6.24 8.28 1.35
N ALA A 136 6.35 7.73 2.56
CA ALA A 136 5.20 7.21 3.30
C ALA A 136 4.69 8.28 4.27
N GLU A 137 3.38 8.54 4.26
CA GLU A 137 2.76 9.59 5.05
C GLU A 137 1.34 9.18 5.44
N TRP A 138 0.99 9.35 6.73
CA TRP A 138 -0.39 9.14 7.19
C TRP A 138 -0.69 9.97 8.45
N PRO A 139 -0.95 11.28 8.29
CA PRO A 139 -1.07 12.19 9.43
C PRO A 139 -2.25 11.83 10.34
N GLU A 140 -3.31 11.25 9.78
CA GLU A 140 -4.52 10.84 10.51
C GLU A 140 -4.27 9.73 11.55
N ILE A 141 -3.14 9.02 11.45
CA ILE A 141 -2.68 8.05 12.46
C ILE A 141 -1.35 8.46 13.11
N GLY A 142 -0.90 9.71 12.93
CA GLY A 142 0.33 10.22 13.53
C GLY A 142 1.63 9.88 12.80
N LEU A 143 1.56 9.41 11.54
CA LEU A 143 2.75 9.19 10.71
C LEU A 143 3.07 10.46 9.90
N GLU A 144 4.13 11.17 10.30
CA GLU A 144 4.73 12.25 9.52
C GLU A 144 5.37 11.72 8.21
N PRO A 145 5.58 12.56 7.19
CA PRO A 145 6.22 12.12 5.95
C PRO A 145 7.64 11.58 6.19
N VAL A 146 7.88 10.32 5.80
CA VAL A 146 9.20 9.68 5.85
C VAL A 146 9.61 9.26 4.45
N THR A 147 10.82 9.65 4.03
CA THR A 147 11.38 9.30 2.72
C THR A 147 12.35 8.14 2.85
N THR A 148 12.20 7.13 1.99
CA THR A 148 13.09 5.97 1.89
C THR A 148 13.48 5.77 0.43
N HIS A 149 14.77 5.62 0.16
CA HIS A 149 15.30 5.33 -1.16
C HIS A 149 15.48 3.82 -1.34
N LEU A 150 14.78 3.24 -2.30
CA LEU A 150 14.88 1.81 -2.63
C LEU A 150 15.77 1.62 -3.85
N LYS A 151 16.67 0.64 -3.78
CA LYS A 151 17.49 0.25 -4.93
C LYS A 151 16.83 -0.86 -5.73
N LEU A 152 16.43 -0.53 -6.95
CA LEU A 152 15.91 -1.49 -7.92
C LEU A 152 17.05 -2.06 -8.76
N PRO A 153 16.92 -3.28 -9.30
CA PRO A 153 17.83 -3.78 -10.32
C PRO A 153 17.79 -2.89 -11.56
N PRO A 154 18.85 -2.91 -12.39
CA PRO A 154 18.88 -2.13 -13.63
C PRO A 154 17.64 -2.38 -14.51
N PRO A 155 17.07 -1.34 -15.15
CA PRO A 155 15.83 -1.47 -15.93
C PRO A 155 15.87 -2.58 -16.99
N ALA A 156 17.00 -2.72 -17.69
CA ALA A 156 17.19 -3.79 -18.67
C ALA A 156 17.18 -5.20 -18.04
N VAL A 157 17.72 -5.33 -16.83
CA VAL A 157 17.73 -6.61 -16.08
C VAL A 157 16.32 -6.94 -15.59
N LEU A 158 15.58 -5.95 -15.09
CA LEU A 158 14.18 -6.13 -14.71
C LEU A 158 13.31 -6.55 -15.89
N ALA A 159 13.41 -5.83 -17.02
CA ALA A 159 12.64 -6.12 -18.22
C ALA A 159 12.92 -7.53 -18.74
N ALA A 160 14.18 -7.97 -18.75
CA ALA A 160 14.56 -9.31 -19.18
C ALA A 160 14.11 -10.43 -18.21
N ALA A 161 13.81 -10.10 -16.95
CA ALA A 161 13.35 -11.04 -15.94
C ALA A 161 11.83 -11.23 -15.93
N ILE A 162 11.07 -10.39 -16.64
CA ILE A 162 9.62 -10.56 -16.83
C ILE A 162 9.41 -11.71 -17.81
N ILE A 163 8.56 -12.66 -17.43
CA ILE A 163 8.36 -13.89 -18.21
C ILE A 163 6.99 -13.82 -18.90
N PRO A 164 6.93 -13.77 -20.24
CA PRO A 164 5.67 -13.82 -20.94
C PRO A 164 5.00 -15.19 -20.72
N LEU A 165 3.68 -15.17 -20.54
CA LEU A 165 2.86 -16.38 -20.46
C LEU A 165 2.26 -16.70 -21.84
N PRO A 166 2.12 -18.00 -22.17
CA PRO A 166 1.58 -18.44 -23.46
C PRO A 166 0.09 -18.14 -23.64
#